data_AF-A0A535AEA0-F1
#
_entry.id   AF-A0A535AEA0-F1
#
_cell.length_a   1.000
_cell.length_b   1.000
_cell.length_c   1.000
_cell.angle_alpha   90.00
_cell.angle_beta   90.00
_cell.angle_gamma   90.00
#
_symmetry.space_group_name_H-M   'P 1'
#
loop_
_entity.id
_entity.type
_entity.pdbx_description
1 polymer ?
#
loop_
_entity_poly.entity_id
_entity_poly.type
_entity_poly.pdbx_seq_one_letter_code
_entity_poly.pdbx_strand_id
1 'polypeptide(L)' 'MWQELREELHPRGLEIVTIALDAAGADAAGPWIAKAAPRHPSLIDREHVVDALFGIV' A
#
# COMPACT_ATOMS: atom_id res chain seq x y z
N MET A 1 -9.46 8.97 1.56
CA MET A 1 -9.36 8.25 2.85
C MET A 1 -7.92 8.08 3.34
N TRP A 2 -7.13 7.07 2.94
CA TRP A 2 -5.80 6.82 3.55
C TRP A 2 -4.84 8.00 3.47
N GLN A 3 -4.87 8.74 2.37
CA GLN A 3 -4.02 9.91 2.18
C GLN A 3 -4.35 11.04 3.17
N GLU A 4 -5.64 11.32 3.38
CA GLU A 4 -6.09 12.34 4.34
C GLU A 4 -5.68 11.96 5.76
N LEU A 5 -5.86 10.69 6.13
CA LEU A 5 -5.45 10.19 7.45
C LEU A 5 -3.94 10.27 7.64
N ARG A 6 -3.16 9.96 6.59
CA ARG A 6 -1.70 10.08 6.63
C ARG A 6 -1.27 11.53 6.84
N GLU A 7 -1.92 12.49 6.17
CA GLU A 7 -1.61 13.91 6.34
C GLU A 7 -1.92 14.41 7.75
N GLU A 8 -2.99 13.92 8.37
CA GLU A 8 -3.34 14.26 9.75
C GLU A 8 -2.33 13.69 10.77
N LEU A 9 -1.91 12.44 10.60
CA LEU A 9 -1.18 11.70 11.62
C LEU A 9 0.35 11.68 11.42
N HIS A 10 0.84 11.91 10.20
CA HIS A 10 2.27 11.95 9.90
C HIS A 10 3.04 12.99 10.74
N PRO A 11 2.54 14.22 10.96
CA PRO A 11 3.19 15.17 11.86
C PRO A 11 3.28 14.69 13.32
N ARG A 12 2.47 13.70 13.71
CA ARG A 12 2.47 13.09 15.05
C ARG A 12 3.40 11.88 15.15
N GLY A 13 4.16 11.58 14.09
CA GLY A 13 5.11 10.47 14.04
C GLY A 13 4.52 9.13 13.58
N LEU A 14 3.33 9.13 12.97
CA LEU A 14 2.72 7.92 12.41
C LEU A 14 2.79 7.91 10.88
N GLU A 15 3.35 6.86 10.29
CA GLU A 15 3.31 6.66 8.83
C GLU A 15 2.23 5.64 8.45
N ILE A 16 1.56 5.89 7.33
CA ILE A 16 0.65 4.93 6.71
C ILE A 16 1.34 4.33 5.49
N VAL A 17 1.44 3.02 5.44
CA VAL A 17 1.92 2.28 4.26
C VAL A 17 0.79 1.41 3.76
N THR A 18 0.48 1.50 2.47
CA THR A 18 -0.44 0.57 1.81
C THR A 18 0.35 -0.41 0.98
N ILE A 19 -0.10 -1.67 0.94
CA ILE A 19 0.56 -2.76 0.22
C ILE A 19 -0.51 -3.51 -0.56
N ALA A 20 -0.33 -3.61 -1.88
CA ALA A 20 -1.15 -4.45 -2.74
C ALA A 20 -0.59 -5.88 -2.75
N LEU A 21 -1.47 -6.85 -2.52
CA LEU A 21 -1.19 -8.30 -2.47
C LEU A 21 -1.90 -9.02 -3.64
N ASP A 22 -1.84 -8.42 -4.83
CA ASP A 22 -2.63 -8.90 -5.97
C ASP A 22 -1.96 -10.12 -6.63
N ALA A 23 -2.66 -11.26 -6.68
CA ALA A 23 -2.16 -12.50 -7.27
C ALA A 23 -1.90 -12.39 -8.79
N ALA A 24 -2.54 -11.44 -9.48
CA ALA A 24 -2.25 -11.13 -10.89
C ALA A 24 -1.01 -10.24 -11.05
N GLY A 25 -0.34 -9.90 -9.95
CA GLY A 25 0.94 -9.23 -9.92
C GLY A 25 0.88 -7.72 -10.16
N ALA A 26 2.05 -7.14 -10.40
CA ALA A 26 2.21 -5.69 -10.42
C ALA A 26 1.47 -4.99 -11.56
N ASP A 27 1.29 -5.64 -12.70
CA ASP A 27 0.59 -5.05 -13.86
C ASP A 27 -0.92 -4.92 -13.60
N ALA A 28 -1.48 -5.77 -12.73
CA ALA A 28 -2.86 -5.66 -12.28
C ALA A 28 -3.03 -4.54 -11.24
N ALA A 29 -2.13 -4.48 -10.24
CA ALA A 29 -2.23 -3.51 -9.14
C ALA A 29 -1.78 -2.09 -9.54
N GLY A 30 -0.75 -1.98 -10.37
CA GLY A 30 -0.08 -0.73 -10.72
C GLY A 30 -0.99 0.37 -11.26
N PRO A 31 -1.88 0.10 -12.23
CA PRO A 31 -2.82 1.11 -12.75
C PRO A 31 -3.72 1.71 -11.67
N TRP A 32 -4.13 0.93 -10.68
CA TRP A 32 -4.97 1.40 -9.57
C TRP A 32 -4.19 2.26 -8.60
N ILE A 33 -2.95 1.89 -8.27
CA ILE A 33 -2.05 2.72 -7.45
C ILE A 33 -1.78 4.06 -8.16
N ALA A 34 -1.47 4.03 -9.45
CA ALA A 34 -1.23 5.23 -10.25
C ALA A 34 -2.46 6.15 -10.26
N LYS A 35 -3.66 5.58 -10.51
CA LYS A 35 -4.93 6.31 -10.48
C LYS A 35 -5.24 6.90 -9.11
N ALA A 36 -4.87 6.22 -8.03
CA ALA A 36 -5.09 6.69 -6.68
C ALA A 36 -4.18 7.87 -6.30
N ALA A 37 -3.05 8.08 -7.00
CA ALA A 37 -2.07 9.14 -6.77
C ALA A 37 -1.75 9.33 -5.26
N PRO A 38 -1.25 8.27 -4.57
CA PRO A 38 -1.13 8.27 -3.13
C PRO A 38 -0.09 9.27 -2.63
N ARG A 39 -0.44 10.01 -1.58
CA ARG A 39 0.47 10.88 -0.80
C ARG A 39 1.14 10.15 0.38
N HIS A 40 1.10 8.83 0.38
CA HIS A 40 1.74 7.93 1.33
C HIS A 40 2.47 6.82 0.56
N PRO A 41 3.45 6.12 1.15
CA PRO A 41 4.06 4.95 0.51
C PRO A 41 3.00 3.90 0.14
N SER A 42 2.94 3.57 -1.15
CA SER A 42 2.01 2.58 -1.69
C SER A 42 2.81 1.56 -2.50
N LEU A 43 2.90 0.34 -1.97
CA LEU A 43 3.78 -0.71 -2.42
C LEU A 43 3.00 -1.85 -3.07
N ILE A 44 3.70 -2.68 -3.83
CA ILE A 44 3.19 -3.95 -4.36
C ILE A 44 4.11 -5.03 -3.80
N ASP A 45 3.55 -6.00 -3.10
CA ASP A 45 4.27 -7.17 -2.62
C ASP A 45 4.36 -8.21 -3.74
N ARG A 46 5.32 -8.01 -4.64
CA ARG A 46 5.44 -8.82 -5.86
C ARG A 46 5.69 -10.30 -5.60
N GLU A 47 6.35 -10.61 -4.51
CA GLU A 47 6.78 -11.97 -4.18
C GLU A 47 5.94 -12.59 -3.07
N HIS A 48 4.87 -11.92 -2.61
CA HIS A 48 4.02 -12.40 -1.53
C HIS A 48 4.87 -12.76 -0.28
N VAL A 49 5.77 -11.86 0.08
CA VAL A 49 6.65 -12.02 1.24
C VAL A 49 5.99 -11.43 2.48
N VAL A 50 5.34 -10.27 2.35
CA VAL A 50 4.66 -9.60 3.46
C VAL A 50 3.46 -10.44 3.92
N ASP A 51 2.62 -10.90 2.99
CA ASP A 51 1.47 -11.72 3.36
C ASP A 51 1.87 -13.05 4.00
N ALA A 52 2.90 -13.71 3.49
CA ALA A 52 3.47 -14.93 4.08
C ALA A 52 4.04 -14.67 5.48
N LEU A 53 4.77 -13.57 5.69
CA LEU A 53 5.38 -13.25 6.98
C LEU A 53 4.33 -12.88 8.05
N PHE A 54 3.26 -12.19 7.65
CA PHE A 54 2.24 -11.69 8.58
C PHE A 54 0.96 -12.54 8.62
N GLY A 55 0.88 -13.63 7.85
CA GLY A 55 -0.26 -14.53 7.80
C GLY A 55 -1.52 -13.89 7.21
N ILE A 56 -1.36 -13.05 6.19
CA ILE A 56 -2.48 -12.41 5.48
C ILE A 56 -2.99 -13.39 4.43
N VAL A 57 -4.30 -13.66 4.43
CA VAL A 57 -5.00 -14.62 3.55
C VAL A 57 -6.18 -13.98 2.83
#